data_AF-A0A7V6CBK1-F1
#
_entry.id   AF-A0A7V6CBK1-F1
#
_cell.length_a   1.000
_cell.length_b   1.000
_cell.length_c   1.000
_cell.angle_alpha   90.00
_cell.angle_beta   90.00
_cell.angle_gamma   90.00
#
_symmetry.space_group_name_H-M   'P 1'
#
loop_
_entity.id
_entity.type
_entity.pdbx_description
1 polymer ?
#
loop_
_entity_poly.entity_id
_entity_poly.type
_entity_poly.pdbx_seq_one_letter_code
_entity_poly.pdbx_strand_id
1 'polypeptide(L)'
;MTNGPENTRSVRFGPVRLQPGVTFGNALALVYGNFMTIGGLVFVSIGQAYVLNANLGVPRSGQGGISGDLAFWSELIIVLTIGVFGVLS
;
A
#
# COMPACT_ATOMS: atom_id res chain seq x y z
N MET A 1 6.44 -21.70 39.87
CA MET A 1 5.05 -22.21 39.75
C MET A 1 4.70 -22.21 38.26
N THR A 2 4.48 -23.42 37.73
CA THR A 2 3.92 -23.83 36.41
C THR A 2 4.36 -23.10 35.14
N ASN A 3 5.34 -23.68 34.45
CA ASN A 3 5.50 -23.57 32.99
C ASN A 3 4.28 -24.24 32.32
N GLY A 4 3.37 -23.46 31.72
CA GLY A 4 2.35 -23.98 30.81
C GLY A 4 2.89 -23.99 29.38
N PRO A 5 2.63 -25.02 28.55
CA PRO A 5 3.12 -25.03 27.19
C PRO A 5 2.30 -24.01 26.39
N GLU A 6 2.91 -22.89 26.00
CA GLU A 6 2.34 -21.99 25.00
C GLU A 6 2.31 -22.74 23.66
N ASN A 7 1.27 -23.54 23.45
CA ASN A 7 0.97 -24.20 22.19
C ASN A 7 0.46 -23.16 21.19
N THR A 8 1.28 -22.17 20.86
CA THR A 8 0.96 -21.18 19.84
C THR A 8 1.24 -21.83 18.49
N ARG A 9 0.27 -22.63 18.05
CA ARG A 9 0.32 -23.36 16.79
C ARG A 9 0.59 -22.37 15.65
N SER A 10 1.81 -22.34 15.12
CA SER A 10 2.14 -21.41 14.02
C SER A 10 1.27 -21.77 12.82
N VAL A 11 0.40 -20.84 12.42
CA VAL A 11 -0.48 -21.02 11.28
C VAL A 11 0.35 -20.89 10.00
N ARG A 12 0.10 -21.77 9.02
CA ARG A 12 0.72 -21.64 7.69
C ARG A 12 -0.20 -20.83 6.79
N PHE A 13 0.39 -19.90 6.03
CA PHE A 13 -0.28 -19.15 4.98
C PHE A 13 0.45 -19.44 3.66
N GLY A 14 -0.05 -20.43 2.92
CA GLY A 14 0.64 -20.97 1.74
C GLY A 14 2.05 -21.49 2.09
N PRO A 15 3.13 -21.00 1.44
CA PRO A 15 4.50 -21.41 1.73
C PRO A 15 5.11 -20.76 2.98
N VAL A 16 4.45 -19.75 3.57
CA VAL A 16 4.99 -18.96 4.69
C VAL A 16 4.41 -19.43 6.02
N ARG A 17 5.22 -19.40 7.09
CA ARG A 17 4.75 -19.61 8.47
C ARG A 17 4.48 -18.26 9.13
N LEU A 18 3.28 -18.09 9.68
CA LEU A 18 2.88 -16.88 10.39
C LEU A 18 3.53 -16.85 11.77
N GLN A 19 3.82 -15.63 12.25
CA GLN A 19 4.34 -15.40 13.59
C GLN A 19 3.32 -15.91 14.63
N PRO A 20 3.79 -16.46 15.77
CA PRO A 20 2.91 -16.82 16.88
C PRO A 20 1.95 -15.68 17.25
N GLY A 21 0.65 -15.98 17.36
CA GLY A 21 -0.40 -14.99 17.64
C GLY A 21 -1.04 -14.34 16.41
N VAL A 22 -0.45 -14.48 15.22
CA VAL A 22 -1.05 -13.99 13.97
C VAL A 22 -2.01 -15.04 13.41
N THR A 23 -3.25 -14.62 13.18
CA THR A 23 -4.28 -15.50 12.62
C THR A 23 -4.21 -15.55 11.10
N PHE A 24 -4.83 -16.57 10.50
CA PHE A 24 -4.99 -16.65 9.04
C PHE A 24 -5.78 -15.44 8.48
N GLY A 25 -6.76 -14.94 9.23
CA GLY A 25 -7.54 -13.75 8.87
C GLY A 25 -6.70 -12.49 8.78
N ASN A 26 -5.76 -12.29 9.70
CA ASN A 26 -4.82 -11.16 9.66
C ASN A 26 -3.97 -11.21 8.38
N ALA A 27 -3.49 -12.40 8.00
CA ALA A 27 -2.71 -12.58 6.77
C ALA A 27 -3.54 -12.28 5.51
N LEU A 28 -4.80 -12.74 5.45
CA LEU A 28 -5.69 -12.41 4.34
C LEU A 28 -6.01 -10.90 4.26
N ALA A 29 -6.29 -10.26 5.40
CA ALA A 29 -6.54 -8.83 5.45
C ALA A 29 -5.33 -8.03 4.95
N LEU A 30 -4.12 -8.43 5.34
CA LEU A 30 -2.87 -7.82 4.86
C LEU A 30 -2.70 -8.00 3.34
N VAL A 31 -2.92 -9.21 2.82
CA VAL A 31 -2.82 -9.48 1.38
C VAL A 31 -3.84 -8.67 0.59
N TYR A 32 -5.08 -8.63 1.06
CA TYR A 32 -6.15 -7.85 0.43
C TYR A 32 -5.83 -6.35 0.44
N GLY A 33 -5.38 -5.82 1.59
CA GLY A 33 -4.96 -4.44 1.72
C GLY A 33 -3.84 -4.09 0.73
N ASN A 34 -2.78 -4.89 0.69
CA ASN A 34 -1.66 -4.68 -0.23
C ASN A 34 -2.09 -4.78 -1.70
N PHE A 35 -2.97 -5.72 -2.05
CA PHE A 35 -3.48 -5.83 -3.41
C PHE A 35 -4.22 -4.56 -3.83
N MET A 36 -5.12 -4.06 -2.98
CA MET A 36 -5.85 -2.82 -3.25
C MET A 36 -4.94 -1.61 -3.32
N THR A 37 -3.94 -1.50 -2.44
CA THR A 37 -2.95 -0.42 -2.47
C THR A 37 -2.17 -0.42 -3.79
N ILE A 38 -1.60 -1.56 -4.18
CA ILE A 38 -0.80 -1.67 -5.41
C ILE A 38 -1.68 -1.43 -6.63
N GLY A 39 -2.87 -2.03 -6.68
CA GLY A 39 -3.83 -1.82 -7.76
C GLY A 39 -4.23 -0.35 -7.89
N GLY A 40 -4.48 0.32 -6.77
CA GLY A 40 -4.77 1.75 -6.72
C GLY A 40 -3.61 2.62 -7.23
N LEU A 41 -2.38 2.33 -6.82
CA LEU A 41 -1.19 3.06 -7.29
C LEU A 41 -0.99 2.93 -8.80
N VAL A 42 -1.16 1.72 -9.35
CA VAL A 42 -1.09 1.49 -10.81
C VAL A 42 -2.20 2.25 -11.53
N PHE A 43 -3.42 2.19 -11.00
CA PHE A 43 -4.57 2.91 -11.57
C PHE A 43 -4.31 4.43 -11.62
N VAL A 44 -3.81 5.02 -10.53
CA VAL A 44 -3.48 6.45 -10.49
C VAL A 44 -2.39 6.79 -11.51
N SER A 45 -1.33 5.98 -11.59
CA SER A 45 -0.22 6.20 -12.54
C SER A 45 -0.70 6.20 -14.00
N ILE A 46 -1.51 5.23 -14.40
CA ILE A 46 -2.08 5.16 -15.77
C ILE A 46 -3.10 6.28 -15.98
N GLY A 47 -3.96 6.52 -14.99
CA GLY A 47 -5.00 7.55 -15.03
C GLY A 47 -4.43 8.96 -15.16
N GLN A 48 -3.29 9.26 -14.53
CA GLN A 48 -2.63 10.55 -14.60
C GLN A 48 -2.27 10.93 -16.04
N ALA A 49 -1.63 10.03 -16.78
CA ALA A 49 -1.28 10.28 -18.17
C ALA A 49 -2.53 10.50 -19.05
N TYR A 50 -3.60 9.73 -18.80
CA TYR A 50 -4.86 9.88 -19.51
C TYR A 50 -5.52 11.23 -19.20
N VAL A 51 -5.64 11.62 -17.92
CA VAL A 51 -6.24 12.90 -17.52
C VAL A 51 -5.45 14.08 -18.10
N LEU A 52 -4.12 14.03 -18.02
CA LEU A 52 -3.28 15.08 -18.59
C LEU A 52 -3.48 15.23 -20.10
N ASN A 53 -3.60 14.13 -20.84
CA ASN A 53 -3.73 14.19 -22.29
C ASN A 53 -5.16 14.42 -22.77
N ALA A 54 -6.11 13.58 -22.34
CA ALA A 54 -7.47 13.55 -22.86
C ALA A 54 -8.38 14.62 -22.25
N ASN A 55 -8.19 14.98 -20.97
CA ASN A 55 -9.06 15.94 -20.28
C ASN A 55 -8.45 17.34 -20.25
N LEU A 56 -7.13 17.44 -20.10
CA LEU A 56 -6.42 18.72 -19.97
C LEU A 56 -5.65 19.13 -21.23
N GLY A 57 -5.59 18.28 -22.26
CA GLY A 57 -4.98 18.60 -23.54
C GLY A 57 -3.45 18.78 -23.50
N VAL A 58 -2.78 18.33 -22.44
CA VAL A 58 -1.34 18.52 -22.25
C VAL A 58 -0.55 17.67 -23.26
N PRO A 59 0.34 18.29 -24.07
CA PRO A 59 1.21 17.57 -24.99
C PRO A 59 2.19 16.65 -24.26
N ARG A 60 2.45 15.46 -24.82
CA ARG A 60 3.36 14.47 -24.21
C ARG A 60 4.76 15.01 -23.88
N SER A 61 5.24 15.98 -24.64
CA SER A 61 6.54 16.64 -24.40
C SER A 61 6.62 17.39 -23.07
N GLY A 62 5.50 17.88 -22.53
CA GLY A 62 5.42 18.61 -21.25
C GLY A 62 4.96 17.75 -20.06
N GLN A 63 4.48 16.52 -20.31
CA GLN A 63 3.89 15.67 -19.26
C GLN A 63 4.91 15.21 -18.22
N GLY A 64 6.20 15.12 -18.59
CA GLY A 64 7.26 14.72 -17.66
C GLY A 64 7.43 15.69 -16.49
N GLY A 65 7.42 17.00 -16.76
CA GLY A 65 7.52 18.02 -15.72
C GLY A 65 6.34 18.00 -14.76
N ILE A 66 5.12 18.02 -15.30
CA ILE A 66 3.89 17.97 -14.50
C ILE A 66 3.82 16.67 -13.68
N SER A 67 4.20 15.54 -14.27
CA SER A 67 4.21 14.27 -13.56
C SER A 67 5.25 14.22 -12.44
N GLY A 68 6.39 14.89 -12.63
CA GLY A 68 7.40 15.07 -11.59
C GLY A 68 6.90 15.91 -10.42
N ASP A 69 6.22 17.04 -10.70
CA ASP A 69 5.61 17.87 -9.66
C ASP A 69 4.54 17.10 -8.88
N LEU A 70 3.70 16.33 -9.57
CA LEU A 70 2.68 15.49 -8.93
C LEU A 70 3.31 14.41 -8.04
N ALA A 71 4.39 13.77 -8.50
CA ALA A 71 5.10 12.78 -7.71
C ALA A 71 5.69 13.40 -6.43
N PHE A 72 6.30 14.58 -6.53
CA PHE A 72 6.81 15.32 -5.38
C PHE A 72 5.71 15.62 -4.34
N TRP A 73 4.57 16.16 -4.78
CA TRP A 73 3.44 16.44 -3.88
C TRP A 73 2.86 15.16 -3.28
N SER A 74 2.78 14.08 -4.05
CA SER A 74 2.33 12.78 -3.58
C SER A 74 3.23 12.26 -2.45
N GLU A 75 4.56 12.29 -2.62
CA GLU A 75 5.50 11.88 -1.58
C GLU A 75 5.35 12.70 -0.31
N LEU A 76 5.23 14.03 -0.43
CA LEU A 76 5.01 14.90 0.73
C LEU A 76 3.73 14.53 1.49
N ILE A 77 2.62 14.34 0.77
CA ILE A 77 1.35 13.95 1.38
C ILE A 77 1.47 12.57 2.03
N ILE A 78 2.13 11.60 1.38
CA ILE A 78 2.35 10.26 1.92
C ILE A 78 3.14 10.34 3.23
N VAL A 79 4.24 11.08 3.28
CA VAL A 79 5.07 11.23 4.50
C VAL A 79 4.24 11.81 5.65
N LEU A 80 3.47 12.88 5.37
CA LEU A 80 2.60 13.50 6.38
C LEU A 80 1.49 12.53 6.84
N THR A 81 0.90 11.79 5.90
CA THR A 81 -0.20 10.86 6.17
C THR A 81 0.29 9.65 6.97
N ILE A 82 1.41 9.05 6.61
CA ILE A 82 2.00 7.93 7.37
C ILE A 82 2.32 8.36 8.80
N GLY A 83 2.84 9.59 8.99
CA GLY A 83 3.09 10.12 10.33
C GLY A 83 1.84 10.22 11.20
N VAL A 84 0.71 10.68 10.63
CA VAL A 84 -0.55 10.81 11.38
C VAL A 84 -1.22 9.45 11.60
N PHE A 85 -1.43 8.67 10.53
CA PHE A 85 -2.20 7.43 10.61
C PHE A 85 -1.41 6.28 11.22
N GLY A 86 -0.09 6.23 11.03
CA GLY A 86 0.76 5.20 11.64
C GLY A 86 0.82 5.29 13.16
N VAL A 87 0.60 6.47 13.75
CA VAL A 87 0.48 6.64 15.21
C VAL A 87 -0.90 6.20 15.74
N LEU A 88 -1.92 6.23 14.88
CA LEU A 88 -3.31 5.95 15.26
C LEU A 88 -3.72 4.48 15.12
N SER A 89 -2.96 3.67 14.37
CA SER A 89 -3.23 2.24 14.11
C SER A 89 -2.60 1.31 15.14
#